data_AF-I9ZA29-F1
#
_entry.id   AF-I9ZA29-F1
#
_cell.length_a   1.000
_cell.length_b   1.000
_cell.length_c   1.000
_cell.angle_alpha   90.00
_cell.angle_beta   90.00
_cell.angle_gamma   90.00
#
_symmetry.space_group_name_H-M   'P 1'
#
loop_
_entity.id
_entity.type
_entity.pdbx_description
1 polymer ?
#
loop_
_entity_poly.entity_id
_entity_poly.type
_entity_poly.pdbx_seq_one_letter_code
_entity_poly.pdbx_strand_id
1 'polypeptide(L)'
;MREKFKTLKDKFKDKTSNLFHKLNSIQKDYCTKILPKACKDVFTLGSSKSYPMTLNFDKGFCVGLYKGLNSLKPTYYDAPLSALIIAPPGSGKTAAVAVPNLLNAPSSCVVLDIKGELFDLTAGYRQQVLKNKIFVFDPLGNDNTLKFNPFDKRIVEKLDFNRKRRLVDEVGNTIFAEDGANKDPHWTQQAKNLFVFYALYDLCVHNTSTFFEIASAPI
;
A
#
# COMPACT_ATOMS: atom_id res chain seq x y z
N MET A 1 35.52 16.51 34.21
CA MET A 1 34.57 15.39 34.40
C MET A 1 33.88 14.93 33.10
N ARG A 2 33.61 15.82 32.12
CA ARG A 2 33.00 15.46 30.82
C ARG A 2 33.93 14.72 29.83
N GLU A 3 35.25 14.92 29.88
CA GLU A 3 36.19 14.24 28.96
C GLU A 3 36.46 12.76 29.31
N LYS A 4 36.48 12.41 30.62
CA LYS A 4 36.64 11.01 31.07
C LYS A 4 35.43 10.13 30.68
N PHE A 5 34.24 10.71 30.54
CA PHE A 5 33.03 9.98 30.11
C PHE A 5 33.02 9.68 28.60
N LYS A 6 33.61 10.55 27.77
CA LYS A 6 33.73 10.31 26.31
C LYS A 6 34.69 9.15 26.02
N THR A 7 35.87 9.18 26.64
CA THR A 7 36.90 8.14 26.48
C THR A 7 36.50 6.76 26.99
N LEU A 8 35.65 6.69 28.04
CA LEU A 8 35.06 5.43 28.51
C LEU A 8 33.99 4.89 27.54
N LYS A 9 33.13 5.76 26.98
CA LYS A 9 32.14 5.36 25.96
C LYS A 9 32.81 4.81 24.70
N ASP A 10 33.89 5.44 24.25
CA ASP A 10 34.61 5.02 23.04
C ASP A 10 35.35 3.68 23.27
N LYS A 11 35.99 3.49 24.43
CA LYS A 11 36.60 2.19 24.80
C LYS A 11 35.59 1.05 24.95
N PHE A 12 34.36 1.34 25.41
CA PHE A 12 33.29 0.33 25.50
C PHE A 12 32.71 -0.03 24.12
N LYS A 13 32.66 0.93 23.19
CA LYS A 13 32.17 0.70 21.82
C LYS A 13 33.14 -0.17 21.00
N ASP A 14 34.45 0.01 21.18
CA ASP A 14 35.48 -0.77 20.48
C ASP A 14 35.67 -2.20 21.03
N LYS A 15 35.50 -2.40 22.34
CA LYS A 15 35.55 -3.75 22.93
C LYS A 15 34.31 -4.58 22.60
N THR A 16 33.14 -3.96 22.52
CA THR A 16 31.90 -4.66 22.17
C THR A 16 31.87 -5.01 20.68
N SER A 17 32.27 -4.09 19.78
CA SER A 17 32.30 -4.38 18.34
C SER A 17 33.23 -5.56 17.99
N ASN A 18 34.42 -5.62 18.59
CA ASN A 18 35.37 -6.72 18.38
C ASN A 18 34.90 -8.05 18.96
N LEU A 19 34.16 -8.05 20.08
CA LEU A 19 33.60 -9.27 20.67
C LEU A 19 32.42 -9.80 19.84
N PHE A 20 31.55 -8.91 19.33
CA PHE A 20 30.47 -9.27 18.42
C PHE A 20 31.00 -9.81 17.08
N HIS A 21 32.09 -9.24 16.55
CA HIS A 21 32.70 -9.74 15.32
C HIS A 21 33.36 -11.11 15.50
N LYS A 22 33.98 -11.38 16.66
CA LYS A 22 34.55 -12.69 17.02
C LYS A 22 33.48 -13.75 17.30
N LEU A 23 32.38 -13.38 17.95
CA LEU A 23 31.25 -14.29 18.20
C LEU A 23 30.55 -14.68 16.89
N ASN A 24 30.39 -13.72 15.97
CA ASN A 24 29.81 -13.98 14.65
C ASN A 24 30.71 -14.88 13.79
N SER A 25 32.04 -14.76 13.85
CA SER A 25 32.93 -15.64 13.08
C SER A 25 32.93 -17.07 13.63
N ILE A 26 32.93 -17.24 14.95
CA ILE A 26 32.93 -18.55 15.62
C ILE A 26 31.58 -19.28 15.40
N GLN A 27 30.44 -18.56 15.43
CA GLN A 27 29.14 -19.15 15.11
C GLN A 27 29.02 -19.58 13.64
N LYS A 28 29.63 -18.82 12.71
CA LYS A 28 29.59 -19.12 11.27
C LYS A 28 30.38 -20.38 10.90
N ASP A 29 31.51 -20.61 11.57
CA ASP A 29 32.34 -21.80 11.35
C ASP A 29 31.75 -23.07 12.01
N TYR A 30 31.07 -22.94 13.16
CA TYR A 30 30.43 -24.08 13.82
C TYR A 30 29.21 -24.61 13.04
N CYS A 31 28.38 -23.72 12.48
CA CYS A 31 27.18 -24.11 11.74
C CYS A 31 27.47 -24.68 10.34
N THR A 32 28.62 -24.36 9.73
CA THR A 32 28.91 -24.75 8.35
C THR A 32 29.46 -26.17 8.21
N LYS A 33 30.13 -26.70 9.26
CA LYS A 33 30.85 -27.99 9.20
C LYS A 33 30.08 -29.21 9.71
N ILE A 34 29.03 -29.05 10.52
CA ILE A 34 28.40 -30.17 11.25
C ILE A 34 26.93 -30.43 10.87
N LEU A 35 26.23 -29.47 10.24
CA LEU A 35 24.80 -29.63 9.93
C LEU A 35 24.54 -30.17 8.51
N PRO A 36 23.76 -31.26 8.37
CA PRO A 36 23.37 -31.80 7.07
C PRO A 36 22.56 -30.76 6.27
N LYS A 37 22.70 -30.81 4.94
CA LYS A 37 22.17 -29.81 3.98
C LYS A 37 20.71 -29.40 4.24
N ALA A 38 19.86 -30.32 4.70
CA ALA A 38 18.44 -30.08 4.99
C ALA A 38 18.18 -29.09 6.15
N CYS A 39 19.11 -28.92 7.09
CA CYS A 39 18.98 -27.93 8.18
C CYS A 39 19.53 -26.55 7.82
N LYS A 40 20.28 -26.41 6.70
CA LYS A 40 20.74 -25.09 6.25
C LYS A 40 19.57 -24.21 5.83
N ASP A 41 18.52 -24.79 5.25
CA ASP A 41 17.36 -24.05 4.77
C ASP A 41 16.45 -23.56 5.91
N VAL A 42 16.44 -24.27 7.04
CA VAL A 42 15.66 -23.89 8.24
C VAL A 42 16.34 -22.77 9.05
N PHE A 43 17.67 -22.65 8.95
CA PHE A 43 18.44 -21.61 9.66
C PHE A 43 18.94 -20.45 8.79
N THR A 44 18.69 -20.46 7.48
CA THR A 44 18.77 -19.24 6.64
C THR A 44 17.58 -18.30 6.90
N LEU A 45 17.36 -17.94 8.16
CA LEU A 45 16.63 -16.74 8.56
C LEU A 45 17.46 -15.53 8.11
N GLY A 46 17.24 -15.06 6.88
CA GLY A 46 17.93 -13.88 6.39
C GLY A 46 18.13 -13.75 4.89
N SER A 47 17.47 -14.55 4.04
CA SER A 47 17.34 -14.14 2.64
C SER A 47 16.21 -13.10 2.55
N SER A 48 16.55 -11.83 2.75
CA SER A 48 15.58 -10.74 2.56
C SER A 48 15.29 -10.62 1.07
N LYS A 49 14.17 -11.18 0.64
CA LYS A 49 13.66 -10.95 -0.72
C LYS A 49 13.22 -9.49 -0.77
N SER A 50 14.03 -8.64 -1.40
CA SER A 50 13.68 -7.22 -1.56
C SER A 50 12.62 -7.12 -2.65
N TYR A 51 11.41 -6.74 -2.26
CA TYR A 51 10.37 -6.40 -3.23
C TYR A 51 10.58 -4.96 -3.72
N PRO A 52 10.20 -4.63 -4.96
CA PRO A 52 10.34 -3.28 -5.50
C PRO A 52 9.53 -2.24 -4.70
N MET A 53 8.50 -2.68 -3.96
CA MET A 53 7.86 -1.87 -2.93
C MET A 53 8.64 -2.00 -1.63
N THR A 54 9.00 -0.88 -1.00
CA THR A 54 9.73 -0.79 0.28
C THR A 54 8.96 -1.32 1.50
N LEU A 55 8.02 -2.24 1.31
CA LEU A 55 7.35 -3.03 2.35
C LEU A 55 8.31 -4.11 2.89
N ASN A 56 9.55 -3.71 3.18
CA ASN A 56 10.52 -4.60 3.81
C ASN A 56 10.27 -4.60 5.32
N PHE A 57 10.63 -5.73 5.94
CA PHE A 57 10.58 -6.15 7.34
C PHE A 57 10.66 -5.07 8.46
N ASP A 58 11.24 -3.90 8.21
CA ASP A 58 11.41 -2.84 9.20
C ASP A 58 10.43 -1.65 9.06
N LYS A 59 9.74 -1.53 7.91
CA LYS A 59 8.92 -0.34 7.54
C LYS A 59 7.64 -0.70 6.78
N GLY A 60 7.15 -1.92 6.96
CA GLY A 60 5.95 -2.45 6.32
C GLY A 60 4.66 -2.20 7.10
N PHE A 61 3.67 -3.05 6.87
CA PHE A 61 2.43 -3.07 7.63
C PHE A 61 2.69 -3.54 9.07
N CYS A 62 2.44 -2.68 10.04
CA CYS A 62 2.59 -2.98 11.47
C CYS A 62 1.41 -3.81 11.96
N VAL A 63 1.69 -5.00 12.46
CA VAL A 63 0.69 -5.93 13.00
C VAL A 63 0.49 -5.72 14.51
N GLY A 64 1.50 -5.22 15.21
CA GLY A 64 1.40 -4.93 16.63
C GLY A 64 2.75 -4.71 17.30
N LEU A 65 2.76 -4.74 18.63
CA LEU A 65 3.96 -4.62 19.45
C LEU A 65 4.29 -5.96 20.11
N TYR A 66 5.50 -6.47 19.87
CA TYR A 66 6.04 -7.61 20.59
C TYR A 66 6.74 -7.14 21.87
N LYS A 67 6.33 -7.70 23.02
CA LYS A 67 6.94 -7.43 24.31
C LYS A 67 8.13 -8.36 24.53
N GLY A 68 9.34 -7.84 24.32
CA GLY A 68 10.58 -8.49 24.74
C GLY A 68 10.87 -8.28 26.22
N LEU A 69 11.99 -8.81 26.70
CA LEU A 69 12.43 -8.74 28.10
C LEU A 69 12.43 -7.32 28.68
N ASN A 70 12.89 -6.31 27.92
CA ASN A 70 13.04 -4.92 28.37
C ASN A 70 12.48 -3.86 27.40
N SER A 71 11.79 -4.26 26.33
CA SER A 71 11.32 -3.31 25.30
C SER A 71 10.10 -3.82 24.53
N LEU A 72 9.17 -2.92 24.23
CA LEU A 72 8.18 -3.14 23.18
C LEU A 72 8.83 -2.85 21.83
N LYS A 73 8.75 -3.80 20.90
CA LYS A 73 9.24 -3.65 19.52
C LYS A 73 8.07 -3.76 18.55
N PRO A 74 7.93 -2.85 17.58
CA PRO A 74 6.94 -3.02 16.52
C PRO A 74 7.28 -4.25 15.68
N THR A 75 6.25 -5.03 15.37
CA THR A 75 6.33 -6.21 14.53
C THR A 75 5.63 -5.93 13.22
N TYR A 76 6.37 -6.11 12.13
CA TYR A 76 5.87 -5.89 10.79
C TYR A 76 5.59 -7.23 10.11
N TYR A 77 4.67 -7.16 9.17
CA TYR A 77 4.44 -8.25 8.24
C TYR A 77 5.62 -8.35 7.26
N ASP A 78 6.11 -9.56 7.03
CA ASP A 78 7.37 -9.85 6.32
C ASP A 78 7.22 -10.03 4.80
N ALA A 79 5.99 -10.00 4.31
CA ALA A 79 5.66 -10.20 2.90
C ALA A 79 4.63 -9.17 2.41
N PRO A 80 4.57 -8.84 1.12
CA PRO A 80 3.55 -7.97 0.56
C PRO A 80 2.23 -8.75 0.32
N LEU A 81 1.66 -9.37 1.34
CA LEU A 81 0.35 -10.05 1.25
C LEU A 81 -0.75 -9.21 1.90
N SER A 82 -1.99 -9.51 1.55
CA SER A 82 -3.18 -8.86 2.09
C SER A 82 -3.40 -9.23 3.55
N ALA A 83 -3.76 -8.25 4.38
CA ALA A 83 -4.15 -8.45 5.77
C ALA A 83 -5.65 -8.17 5.96
N LEU A 84 -6.34 -9.05 6.69
CA LEU A 84 -7.73 -8.87 7.12
C LEU A 84 -7.76 -8.64 8.63
N ILE A 85 -8.42 -7.56 9.06
CA ILE A 85 -8.59 -7.23 10.47
C ILE A 85 -10.07 -7.35 10.81
N ILE A 86 -10.37 -8.24 11.75
CA ILE A 86 -11.71 -8.46 12.27
C ILE A 86 -11.78 -7.87 13.67
N ALA A 87 -12.63 -6.86 13.85
CA ALA A 87 -12.76 -6.17 15.12
C ALA A 87 -14.19 -5.61 15.29
N PRO A 88 -14.85 -5.80 16.46
CA PRO A 88 -16.16 -5.22 16.72
C PRO A 88 -16.18 -3.68 16.66
N PRO A 89 -17.34 -3.03 16.49
CA PRO A 89 -17.46 -1.59 16.68
C PRO A 89 -16.96 -1.16 18.07
N GLY A 90 -16.30 -0.01 18.18
CA GLY A 90 -15.76 0.50 19.45
C GLY A 90 -14.47 -0.17 19.95
N SER A 91 -13.97 -1.23 19.30
CA SER A 91 -12.74 -1.95 19.68
C SER A 91 -11.43 -1.19 19.43
N GLY A 92 -11.51 0.02 18.86
CA GLY A 92 -10.33 0.82 18.56
C GLY A 92 -9.58 0.43 17.29
N LYS A 93 -10.18 -0.31 16.34
CA LYS A 93 -9.52 -0.68 15.05
C LYS A 93 -8.83 0.50 14.33
N THR A 94 -9.44 1.68 14.40
CA THR A 94 -8.89 2.93 13.84
C THR A 94 -7.62 3.36 14.56
N ALA A 95 -7.68 3.46 15.89
CA ALA A 95 -6.58 3.92 16.73
C ALA A 95 -5.44 2.91 16.86
N ALA A 96 -5.75 1.61 16.87
CA ALA A 96 -4.79 0.54 17.08
C ALA A 96 -4.10 0.08 15.79
N VAL A 97 -4.76 0.21 14.64
CA VAL A 97 -4.22 -0.31 13.38
C VAL A 97 -4.12 0.76 12.30
N ALA A 98 -5.22 1.41 11.92
CA ALA A 98 -5.22 2.32 10.77
C ALA A 98 -4.29 3.52 10.97
N VAL A 99 -4.45 4.26 12.07
CA VAL A 99 -3.63 5.45 12.38
C VAL A 99 -2.15 5.09 12.53
N PRO A 100 -1.74 4.10 13.35
CA PRO A 100 -0.33 3.72 13.45
C PRO A 100 0.30 3.32 12.11
N ASN A 101 -0.43 2.59 11.26
CA ASN A 101 0.07 2.22 9.95
C ASN A 101 0.24 3.43 9.02
N LEU A 102 -0.71 4.36 9.02
CA LEU A 102 -0.60 5.59 8.23
C LEU A 102 0.49 6.55 8.73
N LEU A 103 0.85 6.50 10.01
CA LEU A 103 1.96 7.31 10.54
C LEU A 103 3.32 6.64 10.34
N ASN A 104 3.36 5.31 10.23
CA ASN A 104 4.61 4.56 10.17
C ASN A 104 5.01 4.13 8.75
N ALA A 105 4.05 3.83 7.86
CA ALA A 105 4.34 3.37 6.51
C ALA A 105 4.77 4.55 5.61
N PRO A 106 6.03 4.61 5.15
CA PRO A 106 6.54 5.70 4.32
C PRO A 106 6.06 5.62 2.86
N SER A 107 5.53 4.47 2.46
CA SER A 107 5.01 4.22 1.11
C SER A 107 3.75 5.03 0.81
N SER A 108 3.46 5.21 -0.48
CA SER A 108 2.17 5.73 -0.95
C SER A 108 1.02 4.86 -0.44
N CYS A 109 -0.07 5.50 -0.03
CA CYS A 109 -1.27 4.84 0.47
C CYS A 109 -2.50 5.38 -0.25
N VAL A 110 -3.45 4.51 -0.57
CA VAL A 110 -4.81 4.86 -0.95
C VAL A 110 -5.71 4.42 0.20
N VAL A 111 -6.46 5.35 0.77
CA VAL A 111 -7.23 5.15 1.99
C VAL A 111 -8.70 5.46 1.71
N LEU A 112 -9.58 4.50 1.97
CA LEU A 112 -11.02 4.75 1.98
C LEU A 112 -11.40 5.27 3.37
N ASP A 113 -11.63 6.57 3.46
CA ASP A 113 -12.00 7.24 4.71
C ASP A 113 -13.37 7.90 4.59
N ILE A 114 -14.41 7.16 4.95
CA ILE A 114 -15.81 7.62 4.84
C ILE A 114 -16.10 8.79 5.80
N LYS A 115 -15.35 8.90 6.91
CA LYS A 115 -15.61 9.88 7.96
C LYS A 115 -14.68 11.09 7.95
N GLY A 116 -13.53 10.99 7.29
CA GLY A 116 -12.46 12.01 7.32
C GLY A 116 -11.54 11.95 8.55
N GLU A 117 -11.85 11.11 9.54
CA GLU A 117 -11.08 11.01 10.79
C GLU A 117 -9.61 10.60 10.56
N LEU A 118 -9.34 9.74 9.58
CA LEU A 118 -7.97 9.29 9.28
C LEU A 118 -7.18 10.41 8.60
N PHE A 119 -7.82 11.16 7.71
CA PHE A 119 -7.21 12.32 7.07
C PHE A 119 -6.79 13.35 8.12
N ASP A 120 -7.72 13.77 8.98
CA ASP A 120 -7.48 14.78 10.02
C ASP A 120 -6.33 14.40 10.96
N LEU A 121 -6.28 13.13 11.36
CA LEU A 121 -5.27 12.64 12.30
C LEU A 121 -3.88 12.43 11.68
N THR A 122 -3.80 12.14 10.37
CA THR A 122 -2.55 11.61 9.78
C THR A 122 -1.96 12.45 8.64
N ALA A 123 -2.77 13.22 7.91
CA ALA A 123 -2.33 13.94 6.71
C ALA A 123 -1.16 14.90 7.00
N GLY A 124 -1.27 15.68 8.08
CA GLY A 124 -0.22 16.64 8.47
C GLY A 124 1.12 15.96 8.76
N TYR A 125 1.12 14.87 9.51
CA TYR A 125 2.33 14.10 9.80
C TYR A 125 2.92 13.47 8.54
N ARG A 126 2.08 12.86 7.70
CA ARG A 126 2.52 12.26 6.44
C ARG A 126 3.15 13.29 5.50
N GLN A 127 2.61 14.51 5.47
CA GLN A 127 3.18 15.60 4.68
C GLN A 127 4.49 16.14 5.26
N GLN A 128 4.51 16.43 6.57
CA GLN A 128 5.64 17.12 7.20
C GLN A 128 6.81 16.20 7.50
N VAL A 129 6.55 14.97 7.96
CA VAL A 129 7.57 14.02 8.42
C VAL A 129 7.91 13.00 7.33
N LEU A 130 6.91 12.36 6.73
CA LEU A 130 7.13 11.36 5.67
C LEU A 130 7.33 11.98 4.29
N LYS A 131 7.17 13.31 4.16
CA LYS A 131 7.33 14.08 2.91
C LYS A 131 6.44 13.59 1.77
N ASN A 132 5.27 13.03 2.10
CA ASN A 132 4.31 12.60 1.11
C ASN A 132 3.48 13.78 0.58
N LYS A 133 3.06 13.71 -0.68
CA LYS A 133 1.99 14.56 -1.20
C LYS A 133 0.65 14.00 -0.72
N ILE A 134 -0.24 14.89 -0.30
CA ILE A 134 -1.55 14.52 0.20
C ILE A 134 -2.59 14.97 -0.82
N PHE A 135 -3.48 14.06 -1.19
CA PHE A 135 -4.60 14.29 -2.08
C PHE A 135 -5.87 13.73 -1.44
N VAL A 136 -6.95 14.50 -1.52
CA VAL A 136 -8.30 14.16 -1.08
C VAL A 136 -9.16 14.04 -2.33
N PHE A 137 -9.85 12.91 -2.47
CA PHE A 137 -10.83 12.69 -3.51
C PHE A 137 -12.21 12.62 -2.88
N ASP A 138 -12.86 13.77 -2.81
CA ASP A 138 -14.27 13.90 -2.41
C ASP A 138 -15.00 14.73 -3.47
N PRO A 139 -15.62 14.10 -4.49
CA PRO A 139 -16.25 14.84 -5.59
C PRO A 139 -17.31 15.86 -5.18
N LEU A 140 -17.91 15.71 -4.00
CA LEU A 140 -18.96 16.59 -3.49
C LEU A 140 -18.50 17.49 -2.33
N GLY A 141 -17.32 17.20 -1.76
CA GLY A 141 -16.72 17.95 -0.66
C GLY A 141 -16.04 19.25 -1.08
N ASN A 142 -15.97 20.19 -0.14
CA ASN A 142 -15.29 21.48 -0.33
C ASN A 142 -13.76 21.37 -0.28
N ASP A 143 -13.25 20.31 0.35
CA ASP A 143 -11.83 20.01 0.56
C ASP A 143 -11.26 19.10 -0.53
N ASN A 144 -12.00 18.88 -1.62
CA ASN A 144 -11.55 18.07 -2.73
C ASN A 144 -10.31 18.68 -3.40
N THR A 145 -9.25 17.88 -3.50
CA THR A 145 -7.98 18.30 -4.12
C THR A 145 -7.60 17.43 -5.31
N LEU A 146 -8.35 16.36 -5.58
CA LEU A 146 -8.12 15.43 -6.67
C LEU A 146 -9.33 15.35 -7.60
N LYS A 147 -9.08 15.33 -8.90
CA LYS A 147 -10.07 15.00 -9.92
C LYS A 147 -9.62 13.74 -10.64
N PHE A 148 -10.57 12.86 -10.92
CA PHE A 148 -10.29 11.59 -11.59
C PHE A 148 -11.22 11.45 -12.79
N ASN A 149 -10.64 11.19 -13.96
CA ASN A 149 -11.34 10.77 -15.16
C ASN A 149 -10.57 9.57 -15.75
N PRO A 150 -11.15 8.37 -15.81
CA PRO A 150 -10.47 7.22 -16.39
C PRO A 150 -10.21 7.38 -17.89
N PHE A 151 -10.95 8.28 -18.56
CA PHE A 151 -10.88 8.56 -20.00
C PHE A 151 -10.13 9.87 -20.32
N ASP A 152 -9.29 10.34 -19.38
CA ASP A 152 -8.45 11.50 -19.57
C ASP A 152 -7.44 11.29 -20.72
N LYS A 153 -7.29 12.32 -21.56
CA LYS A 153 -6.38 12.32 -22.72
C LYS A 153 -4.97 11.82 -22.39
N ARG A 154 -4.42 12.18 -21.22
CA ARG A 154 -3.05 11.81 -20.80
C ARG A 154 -2.85 10.30 -20.64
N ILE A 155 -3.96 9.58 -20.41
CA ILE A 155 -4.01 8.11 -20.33
C ILE A 155 -4.25 7.56 -21.73
N VAL A 156 -5.35 7.99 -22.36
CA VAL A 156 -5.92 7.36 -23.57
C VAL A 156 -5.04 7.54 -24.81
N GLU A 157 -4.36 8.68 -24.96
CA GLU A 157 -3.45 8.98 -26.08
C GLU A 157 -2.35 7.91 -26.25
N LYS A 158 -1.93 7.26 -25.16
CA LYS A 158 -0.83 6.29 -25.14
C LYS A 158 -1.28 4.85 -25.38
N LEU A 159 -2.58 4.63 -25.56
CA LEU A 159 -3.18 3.32 -25.68
C LEU A 159 -3.46 3.00 -27.15
N ASP A 160 -3.18 1.76 -27.54
CA ASP A 160 -3.67 1.21 -28.80
C ASP A 160 -5.16 0.84 -28.68
N PHE A 161 -5.77 0.46 -29.79
CA PHE A 161 -7.20 0.10 -29.82
C PHE A 161 -7.56 -0.98 -28.80
N ASN A 162 -6.76 -2.05 -28.70
CA ASN A 162 -7.03 -3.16 -27.79
C ASN A 162 -7.00 -2.72 -26.32
N ARG A 163 -6.05 -1.86 -25.93
CA ARG A 163 -5.98 -1.34 -24.56
C ARG A 163 -7.08 -0.32 -24.28
N LYS A 164 -7.51 0.48 -25.26
CA LYS A 164 -8.70 1.35 -25.14
C LYS A 164 -9.95 0.52 -24.90
N ARG A 165 -10.17 -0.54 -25.69
CA ARG A 165 -11.29 -1.49 -25.53
C ARG A 165 -11.31 -2.08 -24.11
N ARG A 166 -10.16 -2.58 -23.65
CA ARG A 166 -10.01 -3.16 -22.31
C ARG A 166 -10.31 -2.15 -21.20
N LEU A 167 -9.80 -0.93 -21.30
CA LEU A 167 -10.08 0.14 -20.34
C LEU A 167 -11.59 0.44 -20.26
N VAL A 168 -12.25 0.57 -21.41
CA VAL A 168 -13.70 0.82 -21.47
C VAL A 168 -14.49 -0.35 -20.87
N ASP A 169 -14.08 -1.61 -21.13
CA ASP A 169 -14.71 -2.78 -20.51
C ASP A 169 -14.52 -2.81 -18.99
N GLU A 170 -13.32 -2.54 -18.48
CA GLU A 170 -13.03 -2.52 -17.05
C GLU A 170 -13.85 -1.44 -16.32
N VAL A 171 -13.95 -0.25 -16.91
CA VAL A 171 -14.81 0.84 -16.40
C VAL A 171 -16.28 0.45 -16.49
N GLY A 172 -16.73 -0.10 -17.62
CA GLY A 172 -18.11 -0.54 -17.82
C GLY A 172 -18.54 -1.64 -16.85
N ASN A 173 -17.68 -2.64 -16.60
CA ASN A 173 -17.91 -3.69 -15.61
C ASN A 173 -18.06 -3.13 -14.19
N THR A 174 -17.36 -2.04 -13.88
CA THR A 174 -17.41 -1.39 -12.56
C THR A 174 -18.70 -0.59 -12.37
N ILE A 175 -19.18 0.10 -13.43
CA ILE A 175 -20.40 0.92 -13.39
C ILE A 175 -21.66 0.05 -13.47
N PHE A 176 -21.68 -0.91 -14.38
CA PHE A 176 -22.82 -1.79 -14.65
C PHE A 176 -22.61 -3.13 -13.97
N ALA A 177 -22.59 -3.11 -12.63
CA ALA A 177 -22.51 -4.33 -11.84
C ALA A 177 -23.80 -5.17 -12.00
N GLU A 178 -23.63 -6.48 -12.09
CA GLU A 178 -24.76 -7.41 -12.05
C GLU A 178 -25.28 -7.51 -10.61
N ASP A 179 -26.40 -6.86 -10.35
CA ASP A 179 -27.10 -6.99 -9.08
C ASP A 179 -27.62 -8.43 -8.94
N GLY A 180 -27.18 -9.14 -7.89
CA GLY A 180 -27.31 -10.59 -7.78
C GLY A 180 -28.72 -11.16 -8.00
N ALA A 181 -28.76 -12.36 -8.60
CA ALA A 181 -29.82 -13.39 -8.75
C ALA A 181 -31.30 -13.00 -9.08
N ASN A 182 -31.79 -11.80 -8.73
CA ASN A 182 -33.20 -11.43 -8.77
C ASN A 182 -33.52 -10.19 -9.63
N LYS A 183 -32.57 -9.67 -10.43
CA LYS A 183 -32.83 -8.66 -11.46
C LYS A 183 -32.60 -9.24 -12.85
N ASP A 184 -33.44 -8.86 -13.81
CA ASP A 184 -33.25 -9.21 -15.22
C ASP A 184 -31.95 -8.57 -15.73
N PRO A 185 -30.92 -9.36 -16.05
CA PRO A 185 -29.63 -8.83 -16.49
C PRO A 185 -29.69 -8.17 -17.86
N HIS A 186 -30.77 -8.39 -18.63
CA HIS A 186 -30.88 -7.92 -20.01
C HIS A 186 -30.69 -6.41 -20.12
N TRP A 187 -31.42 -5.62 -19.33
CA TRP A 187 -31.39 -4.16 -19.42
C TRP A 187 -30.04 -3.58 -19.02
N THR A 188 -29.44 -4.10 -17.95
CA THR A 188 -28.10 -3.71 -17.50
C THR A 188 -27.06 -4.01 -18.59
N GLN A 189 -27.17 -5.17 -19.25
CA GLN A 189 -26.26 -5.54 -20.33
C GLN A 189 -26.45 -4.67 -21.58
N GLN A 190 -27.69 -4.32 -21.96
CA GLN A 190 -27.92 -3.40 -23.09
C GLN A 190 -27.40 -1.99 -22.79
N ALA A 191 -27.63 -1.48 -21.58
CA ALA A 191 -27.10 -0.18 -21.16
C ALA A 191 -25.56 -0.16 -21.20
N LYS A 192 -24.92 -1.23 -20.72
CA LYS A 192 -23.48 -1.41 -20.79
C LYS A 192 -22.97 -1.46 -22.23
N ASN A 193 -23.66 -2.17 -23.13
CA ASN A 193 -23.28 -2.22 -24.55
C ASN A 193 -23.28 -0.83 -25.18
N LEU A 194 -24.31 -0.02 -24.89
CA LEU A 194 -24.41 1.36 -25.39
C LEU A 194 -23.29 2.25 -24.82
N PHE A 195 -23.05 2.17 -23.51
CA PHE A 195 -21.94 2.87 -22.86
C PHE A 195 -20.59 2.51 -23.50
N VAL A 196 -20.33 1.21 -23.67
CA VAL A 196 -19.09 0.72 -24.26
C VAL A 196 -18.91 1.24 -25.68
N PHE A 197 -19.98 1.23 -26.48
CA PHE A 197 -19.95 1.71 -27.85
C PHE A 197 -19.55 3.19 -27.91
N TYR A 198 -20.26 4.07 -27.20
CA TYR A 198 -19.99 5.50 -27.22
C TYR A 198 -18.64 5.85 -26.60
N ALA A 199 -18.30 5.26 -25.44
CA ALA A 199 -17.01 5.49 -24.82
C ALA A 199 -15.87 5.08 -25.77
N LEU A 200 -15.95 3.91 -26.38
CA LEU A 200 -14.91 3.44 -27.29
C LEU A 200 -14.81 4.31 -28.56
N TYR A 201 -15.94 4.74 -29.11
CA TYR A 201 -15.98 5.68 -30.22
C TYR A 201 -15.22 6.97 -29.88
N ASP A 202 -15.57 7.62 -28.77
CA ASP A 202 -14.90 8.86 -28.34
C ASP A 202 -13.41 8.64 -28.08
N LEU A 203 -13.03 7.53 -27.43
CA LEU A 203 -11.63 7.24 -27.17
C LEU A 203 -10.84 7.03 -28.48
N CYS A 204 -11.47 6.52 -29.54
CA CYS A 204 -10.82 6.30 -30.83
C CYS A 204 -10.73 7.58 -31.66
N VAL A 205 -11.79 8.38 -31.69
CA VAL A 205 -11.88 9.59 -32.53
C VAL A 205 -11.26 10.80 -31.84
N HIS A 206 -11.57 11.01 -30.57
CA HIS A 206 -11.22 12.22 -29.81
C HIS A 206 -10.06 12.00 -28.83
N ASN A 207 -9.64 10.76 -28.59
CA ASN A 207 -8.60 10.38 -27.62
C ASN A 207 -8.89 10.82 -26.17
N THR A 208 -10.14 11.18 -25.87
CA THR A 208 -10.61 11.50 -24.52
C THR A 208 -12.13 11.45 -24.52
N SER A 209 -12.72 11.27 -23.35
CA SER A 209 -14.16 11.40 -23.13
C SER A 209 -14.41 11.69 -21.65
N THR A 210 -15.64 12.03 -21.32
CA THR A 210 -16.13 12.17 -19.94
C THR A 210 -17.42 11.37 -19.80
N PHE A 211 -17.74 10.96 -18.57
CA PHE A 211 -19.02 10.30 -18.32
C PHE A 211 -20.22 11.18 -18.65
N PHE A 212 -20.07 12.51 -18.56
CA PHE A 212 -21.12 13.45 -18.95
C PHE A 212 -21.38 13.43 -20.46
N GLU A 213 -20.32 13.43 -21.28
CA GLU A 213 -20.45 13.35 -22.74
C GLU A 213 -21.08 12.01 -23.17
N ILE A 214 -20.62 10.90 -22.59
CA ILE A 214 -21.18 9.57 -22.87
C ILE A 214 -22.65 9.48 -22.47
N ALA A 215 -23.01 10.04 -21.30
CA ALA A 215 -24.40 10.07 -20.84
C ALA A 215 -25.31 10.98 -21.66
N SER A 216 -24.73 11.98 -22.35
CA SER A 216 -25.44 12.92 -23.21
C SER A 216 -25.38 12.53 -24.69
N ALA A 217 -24.83 11.36 -25.00
CA ALA A 217 -24.75 10.87 -26.38
C ALA A 217 -26.16 10.69 -26.97
N PRO A 218 -26.34 10.99 -28.27
CA PRO A 218 -27.64 10.82 -28.92
C PRO A 218 -28.11 9.36 -28.83
N ILE A 219 -29.42 9.15 -28.67
CA ILE A 219 -30.06 7.82 -28.67
C ILE A 219 -30.60 7.52 -30.06
#